data_AF-A0A9P6RVV1-F1
#
_entry.id   AF-A0A9P6RVV1-F1
#
_cell.length_a   1.000
_cell.length_b   1.000
_cell.length_c   1.000
_cell.angle_alpha   90.00
_cell.angle_beta   90.00
_cell.angle_gamma   90.00
#
_symmetry.space_group_name_H-M   'P 1'
#
loop_
_entity.id
_entity.type
_entity.pdbx_description
1 polymer ?
#
loop_
_entity_poly.entity_id
_entity_poly.type
_entity_poly.pdbx_seq_one_letter_code
_entity_poly.pdbx_strand_id
1 'polypeptide(L)' 'MGGYLTHDPAVEKWIRMRESTARHFRWNNRNVRLVSVLGLAIPAGILYLAVNYERKANWAAMGPSRKVEAASEEDA' A
#
# COMPACT_ATOMS: atom_id res chain seq x y z
N MET A 1 -37.88 1.09 -26.14
CA MET A 1 -38.73 1.11 -24.93
C MET A 1 -37.89 0.55 -23.79
N GLY A 2 -37.27 1.44 -23.00
CA GLY A 2 -36.31 1.08 -21.97
C GLY A 2 -36.96 0.20 -20.89
N GLY A 3 -36.29 -0.90 -20.55
CA GLY A 3 -36.75 -1.81 -19.50
C GLY A 3 -36.88 -1.07 -18.18
N TYR A 4 -38.04 -1.18 -17.55
CA TYR A 4 -38.28 -0.62 -16.22
C TYR A 4 -37.32 -1.28 -15.22
N LEU A 5 -36.43 -0.47 -14.64
CA LEU A 5 -35.59 -0.89 -13.53
C LEU A 5 -36.54 -1.19 -12.35
N THR A 6 -36.60 -2.43 -11.90
CA THR A 6 -37.38 -2.77 -10.70
C THR A 6 -36.68 -2.15 -9.50
N HIS A 7 -37.28 -1.09 -8.95
CA HIS A 7 -36.82 -0.43 -7.75
C HIS A 7 -37.12 -1.30 -6.53
N ASP A 8 -36.10 -2.04 -6.07
CA ASP A 8 -36.18 -2.77 -4.80
C ASP A 8 -35.79 -1.83 -3.64
N PRO A 9 -36.71 -1.54 -2.71
CA PRO A 9 -36.43 -0.66 -1.57
C PRO A 9 -35.32 -1.19 -0.66
N ALA A 10 -35.08 -2.50 -0.60
CA ALA A 10 -34.00 -3.08 0.18
C ALA A 10 -32.63 -2.73 -0.41
N VAL A 11 -32.50 -2.82 -1.74
CA VAL A 11 -31.27 -2.47 -2.47
C VAL A 11 -31.00 -0.98 -2.36
N GLU A 12 -32.02 -0.14 -2.55
CA GLU A 12 -31.86 1.31 -2.41
C GLU A 12 -31.45 1.72 -1.00
N LYS A 13 -32.03 1.10 0.03
CA LYS A 13 -31.63 1.35 1.42
C LYS A 13 -30.18 0.95 1.66
N TRP A 14 -29.75 -0.20 1.13
CA TRP A 14 -28.37 -0.65 1.25
C TRP A 14 -27.38 0.31 0.57
N ILE A 15 -27.70 0.78 -0.64
CA ILE A 15 -26.91 1.77 -1.36
C ILE A 15 -26.83 3.07 -0.55
N ARG A 16 -27.96 3.59 -0.08
CA ARG A 16 -28.02 4.80 0.75
C ARG A 16 -27.21 4.69 2.04
N MET A 17 -27.15 3.51 2.68
CA MET A 17 -26.32 3.30 3.87
C MET A 17 -24.82 3.48 3.56
N ARG A 18 -24.35 2.97 2.40
CA ARG A 18 -22.94 3.10 1.99
C ARG A 18 -22.60 4.53 1.60
N GLU A 19 -23.46 5.19 0.85
CA GLU A 19 -23.27 6.59 0.44
C GLU A 19 -23.24 7.53 1.64
N SER A 20 -24.08 7.30 2.64
CA SER A 20 -24.16 8.13 3.84
C SER A 20 -23.16 7.75 4.94
N THR A 21 -22.26 6.78 4.70
CA THR A 21 -21.31 6.28 5.71
C THR A 21 -20.39 7.40 6.22
N ALA A 22 -19.92 8.29 5.34
CA ALA A 22 -19.04 9.40 5.73
C ALA A 22 -19.72 10.38 6.72
N ARG A 23 -21.03 10.60 6.58
CA ARG A 23 -21.80 11.50 7.47
C ARG A 23 -21.93 10.95 8.89
N HIS A 24 -21.94 9.63 9.05
CA HIS A 24 -22.12 8.95 10.33
C HIS A 24 -20.80 8.45 10.93
N PHE A 25 -19.67 8.74 10.29
CA PHE A 25 -18.37 8.33 10.78
C PHE A 25 -18.00 9.09 12.06
N ARG A 26 -17.42 8.36 13.02
CA ARG A 26 -16.90 8.94 14.27
C ARG A 26 -15.51 8.44 14.55
N TRP A 27 -14.65 9.35 15.01
CA TRP A 27 -13.34 9.00 15.55
C TRP A 27 -13.53 8.39 16.94
N ASN A 28 -13.42 7.07 17.00
CA ASN A 28 -13.36 6.30 18.23
C ASN A 28 -12.04 5.51 18.25
N ASN A 29 -11.65 5.00 19.41
CA ASN A 29 -10.36 4.30 19.56
C ASN A 29 -10.21 3.12 18.58
N ARG A 30 -11.31 2.44 18.24
CA ARG A 30 -11.32 1.34 17.27
C ARG A 30 -11.03 1.83 15.84
N ASN A 31 -11.74 2.87 15.39
CA ASN A 31 -11.62 3.43 14.06
C ASN A 31 -10.26 4.11 13.86
N VAL A 32 -9.78 4.84 14.87
CA VAL A 32 -8.44 5.45 14.84
C VAL A 32 -7.38 4.36 14.69
N ARG A 33 -7.47 3.26 15.45
CA ARG A 33 -6.54 2.12 15.32
C ARG A 33 -6.61 1.47 13.95
N LEU A 34 -7.80 1.28 13.39
CA LEU A 34 -7.95 0.69 12.06
C LEU A 34 -7.36 1.60 10.97
N VAL A 35 -7.67 2.90 11.02
CA VAL A 35 -7.14 3.87 10.06
C VAL A 35 -5.63 4.01 10.18
N SER A 36 -5.06 4.02 11.40
CA SER A 36 -3.61 4.12 11.56
C SER A 36 -2.87 2.88 11.07
N VAL A 37 -3.40 1.69 11.35
CA VAL A 37 -2.77 0.43 10.92
C VAL A 37 -2.91 0.24 9.40
N LEU A 38 -4.14 0.32 8.88
CA LEU A 38 -4.43 0.03 7.48
C LEU A 38 -4.06 1.18 6.54
N GLY A 39 -4.26 2.41 6.98
CA GLY A 39 -4.03 3.61 6.18
C GLY A 39 -2.60 4.13 6.20
N LEU A 40 -1.81 3.80 7.24
CA LEU A 40 -0.48 4.37 7.41
C LEU A 40 0.59 3.31 7.68
N ALA A 41 0.43 2.47 8.71
CA ALA A 41 1.47 1.53 9.11
C ALA A 41 1.79 0.49 8.02
N ILE A 42 0.77 -0.10 7.40
CA ILE A 42 0.95 -1.11 6.35
C ILE A 42 1.55 -0.48 5.08
N PRO A 43 1.00 0.59 4.49
CA PRO A 43 1.60 1.22 3.32
C PRO A 43 3.03 1.70 3.56
N ALA A 44 3.30 2.32 4.71
CA ALA A 44 4.64 2.77 5.08
C ALA A 44 5.61 1.59 5.25
N GLY A 45 5.17 0.49 5.87
CA GLY A 45 5.97 -0.72 6.02
C GLY A 45 6.32 -1.36 4.67
N ILE A 46 5.34 -1.45 3.75
CA ILE A 46 5.57 -1.98 2.39
C ILE A 46 6.55 -1.09 1.65
N LEU A 47 6.37 0.24 1.67
CA LEU A 47 7.25 1.18 1.00
C LEU A 47 8.68 1.11 1.56
N TYR A 48 8.82 1.06 2.87
CA TYR A 48 10.12 0.92 3.53
C TYR A 48 10.84 -0.37 3.10
N LEU A 49 10.13 -1.50 3.08
CA LEU A 49 10.71 -2.76 2.64
C LEU A 49 11.11 -2.67 1.17
N ALA A 50 10.24 -2.17 0.29
CA ALA A 50 10.53 -2.04 -1.14
C ALA A 50 11.82 -1.22 -1.39
N VAL A 51 11.96 -0.06 -0.76
CA VAL A 51 13.15 0.79 -0.90
C VAL A 51 14.42 0.07 -0.40
N ASN A 52 14.34 -0.63 0.73
CA ASN A 52 15.51 -1.34 1.26
C ASN A 52 15.89 -2.54 0.40
N TYR A 53 14.92 -3.29 -0.13
CA TYR A 53 15.18 -4.39 -1.04
C TYR A 53 15.76 -3.89 -2.36
N GLU A 54 15.27 -2.79 -2.92
CA GLU A 54 15.81 -2.21 -4.14
C GLU A 54 17.25 -1.73 -3.95
N ARG A 55 17.53 -0.99 -2.87
CA ARG A 55 18.92 -0.62 -2.53
C ARG A 55 19.79 -1.85 -2.34
N LYS A 56 19.22 -2.94 -1.80
CA LYS A 56 19.94 -4.20 -1.61
C LYS A 56 20.25 -4.92 -2.94
N ALA A 57 19.26 -5.01 -3.81
CA ALA A 57 19.42 -5.62 -5.12
C ALA A 57 20.39 -4.82 -6.00
N ASN A 58 20.31 -3.49 -5.95
CA ASN A 58 21.17 -2.60 -6.73
C ASN A 58 22.65 -2.69 -6.32
N TRP A 59 22.98 -2.84 -5.03
CA TRP A 59 24.39 -3.07 -4.64
C TRP A 59 24.88 -4.45 -5.07
N ALA A 60 24.03 -5.48 -4.99
CA ALA A 60 24.39 -6.83 -5.41
C ALA A 60 24.58 -6.92 -6.95
N ALA A 61 23.79 -6.17 -7.71
CA ALA A 61 23.89 -6.07 -9.16
C ALA A 61 25.08 -5.23 -9.63
N MET A 62 25.60 -4.33 -8.80
CA MET A 62 26.71 -3.44 -9.17
C MET A 62 28.08 -4.15 -9.21
N GLY A 63 28.18 -5.38 -8.70
CA GLY A 63 29.44 -6.13 -8.62
C GLY A 63 30.48 -5.47 -7.70
N PRO A 64 31.60 -6.15 -7.39
CA PRO A 64 32.70 -5.51 -6.68
C PRO A 64 33.16 -4.29 -7.47
N SER A 65 33.32 -3.15 -6.78
CA SER A 65 33.76 -1.93 -7.45
C SER A 65 35.09 -2.18 -8.18
N ARG A 66 35.30 -1.58 -9.36
CA ARG A 66 36.52 -1.73 -10.18
C ARG A 66 37.84 -1.56 -9.41
N LYS A 67 37.84 -0.83 -8.29
CA LYS A 67 38.99 -0.67 -7.39
C LYS A 67 39.38 -1.96 -6.65
N VAL A 68 38.40 -2.81 -6.34
CA VAL A 68 38.60 -4.11 -5.70
C VAL A 68 39.16 -5.12 -6.70
N GLU A 69 38.71 -5.09 -7.96
CA GLU A 69 39.30 -5.90 -9.04
C GLU A 69 40.75 -5.50 -9.32
N ALA A 70 41.03 -4.19 -9.41
CA ALA A 70 42.40 -3.70 -9.62
C ALA A 70 43.37 -4.12 -8.50
N ALA A 71 42.92 -4.14 -7.25
CA ALA A 71 43.74 -4.62 -6.13
C ALA A 71 44.00 -6.13 -6.20
N SER A 72 43.04 -6.93 -6.69
CA SER A 72 43.23 -8.37 -6.85
C SER A 72 44.12 -8.77 -8.04
N GLU A 73 44.27 -7.89 -9.03
CA GLU A 73 45.20 -8.07 -10.15
C GLU A 73 46.64 -7.67 -9.77
N GLU A 74 46.82 -6.71 -8.85
CA GLU A 74 48.16 -6.33 -8.35
C GLU A 74 48.77 -7.37 -7.39
N ASP A 75 47.93 -8.17 -6.74
CA ASP A 75 48.33 -9.21 -5.77
C ASP A 75 48.52 -10.62 -6.40
N ALA A 76 48.39 -10.76 -7.74
CA ALA A 76 48.50 -12.02 -8.49
C ALA A 76 49.77 -12.10 -9.36
#